data_AF-A0A6I6DCM0-F1
#
_entry.id   AF-A0A6I6DCM0-F1
#
_cell.length_a   1.000
_cell.length_b   1.000
_cell.length_c   1.000
_cell.angle_alpha   90.00
_cell.angle_beta   90.00
_cell.angle_gamma   90.00
#
_symmetry.space_group_name_H-M   'P 1'
#
loop_
_entity.id
_entity.type
_entity.pdbx_description
1 polymer ?
#
loop_
_entity_poly.entity_id
_entity_poly.type
_entity_poly.pdbx_seq_one_letter_code
_entity_poly.pdbx_strand_id
1 'polypeptide(L)'
;MRKKKVIIVLLFIALYFYIIANHPNDNFKKLGYNQVLEGYSVLVSRIVDFEIIYGKSLRDIGKNTDEISVKVVLPNNKNYEYEINDFLTGDWHAIVQCSAMDTWHTSELGSSYLHEIYNKGYRVVVFDGGHHLPTIGLNPDIVIIPVTAGYAAHGYMQDGMKVLTIKKLFKENNSNSVLVTIPRWALVKTEYSLTNITKKIIQELNYKENHSQELIVNTKPRISKLKNNIYVYINSHYYLNQDLLIEYCRKLDINNKDKIYVAFDYGVITLKEANEYVSKLQDVLNTKVVIVNEPIRVSDALIRWVK
;
A
#
# COMPACT_ATOMS: atom_id res chain seq x y z
N MET A 1 3.76 32.41 37.81
CA MET A 1 4.84 32.35 36.78
C MET A 1 4.92 30.99 36.06
N ARG A 2 4.84 29.85 36.75
CA ARG A 2 4.94 28.50 36.14
C ARG A 2 3.87 28.21 35.06
N LYS A 3 2.61 28.55 35.31
CA LYS A 3 1.50 28.40 34.34
C LYS A 3 1.71 29.22 33.05
N LYS A 4 2.22 30.45 33.16
CA LYS A 4 2.55 31.30 32.00
C LYS A 4 3.69 30.70 31.16
N LYS A 5 4.72 30.16 31.80
CA LYS A 5 5.82 29.45 31.11
C LYS A 5 5.33 28.19 30.39
N VAL A 6 4.43 27.41 31.00
CA VAL A 6 3.83 26.22 30.36
C VAL A 6 2.99 26.61 29.14
N ILE A 7 2.17 27.65 29.24
CA ILE A 7 1.36 28.14 28.10
C ILE A 7 2.26 28.63 26.96
N ILE A 8 3.33 29.36 27.27
CA ILE A 8 4.30 29.82 26.27
C ILE A 8 4.96 28.62 25.56
N VAL A 9 5.35 27.58 26.29
CA VAL A 9 5.90 26.35 25.70
C VAL A 9 4.87 25.66 24.80
N LEU A 10 3.61 25.53 25.24
CA LEU A 10 2.54 24.96 24.42
C LEU A 10 2.26 25.77 23.15
N LEU A 11 2.33 27.11 23.24
CA LEU A 11 2.21 27.99 22.08
C LEU A 11 3.38 27.82 21.11
N PHE A 12 4.61 27.70 21.61
CA PHE A 12 5.76 27.42 20.75
C PHE A 12 5.68 26.03 20.11
N ILE A 13 5.18 25.03 20.82
CA ILE A 13 4.92 23.69 20.27
C ILE A 13 3.84 23.77 19.17
N ALA A 14 2.72 24.44 19.45
CA ALA A 14 1.64 24.62 18.47
C ALA A 14 2.11 25.40 17.24
N LEU A 15 2.89 26.46 17.44
CA LEU A 15 3.49 27.25 16.35
C LEU A 15 4.50 26.42 15.55
N TYR A 16 5.31 25.59 16.22
CA TYR A 16 6.25 24.67 15.57
C TYR A 16 5.52 23.67 14.67
N PHE A 17 4.46 23.03 15.18
CA PHE A 17 3.65 22.11 14.38
C PHE A 17 2.89 22.83 13.25
N TYR A 18 2.41 24.04 13.48
CA TYR A 18 1.77 24.87 12.45
C TYR A 18 2.73 25.23 11.31
N ILE A 19 3.97 25.64 11.64
CA ILE A 19 5.01 25.94 10.66
C ILE A 19 5.36 24.68 9.86
N ILE A 20 5.48 23.52 10.50
CA ILE A 20 5.80 22.26 9.81
C ILE A 20 4.66 21.81 8.87
N ALA A 21 3.41 21.99 9.29
CA ALA A 21 2.25 21.61 8.50
C ALA A 21 2.09 22.47 7.23
N ASN A 22 2.40 23.78 7.32
CA ASN A 22 2.16 24.74 6.24
C ASN A 22 3.42 25.10 5.42
N HIS A 23 4.61 25.01 6.02
CA HIS A 23 5.89 25.35 5.42
C HIS A 23 6.93 24.25 5.73
N PRO A 24 6.77 23.05 5.12
CA PRO A 24 7.65 21.92 5.40
C PRO A 24 9.06 22.19 4.88
N ASN A 25 9.96 22.61 5.76
CA ASN A 25 11.40 22.67 5.48
C ASN A 25 12.07 21.43 6.10
N ASP A 26 12.79 20.65 5.29
CA ASP A 26 13.43 19.41 5.71
C ASP A 26 14.46 19.60 6.82
N ASN A 27 15.14 20.76 6.85
CA ASN A 27 16.09 21.08 7.92
C ASN A 27 15.38 21.35 9.24
N PHE A 28 14.19 21.93 9.21
CA PHE A 28 13.40 22.24 10.41
C PHE A 28 12.68 21.01 10.98
N LYS A 29 12.29 20.06 10.11
CA LYS A 29 11.78 18.73 10.50
C LYS A 29 12.84 17.91 11.24
N LYS A 30 14.10 17.97 10.77
CA LYS A 30 15.24 17.27 11.39
C LYS A 30 15.61 17.79 12.79
N LEU A 31 15.28 19.03 13.13
CA LEU A 31 15.67 19.67 14.40
C LEU A 31 14.75 19.36 15.60
N GLY A 32 13.61 18.67 15.41
CA GLY A 32 12.76 18.28 16.54
C GLY A 32 11.59 17.36 16.19
N TYR A 33 10.96 17.55 15.03
CA TYR A 33 9.79 16.79 14.60
C TYR A 33 10.13 15.34 14.35
N ASN A 34 11.28 15.05 13.72
CA ASN A 34 11.71 13.69 13.50
C ASN A 34 11.98 12.94 14.82
N GLN A 35 12.56 13.59 15.83
CA GLN A 35 12.81 12.97 17.14
C GLN A 35 11.49 12.68 17.89
N VAL A 36 10.53 13.62 17.83
CA VAL A 36 9.19 13.38 18.39
C VAL A 36 8.46 12.28 17.65
N LEU A 37 8.53 12.27 16.32
CA LEU A 37 7.92 11.25 15.47
C LEU A 37 8.56 9.87 15.69
N GLU A 38 9.88 9.81 15.87
CA GLU A 38 10.62 8.60 16.21
C GLU A 38 10.17 8.07 17.57
N GLY A 39 10.17 8.91 18.60
CA GLY A 39 9.69 8.52 19.95
C GLY A 39 8.24 8.05 19.94
N TYR A 40 7.36 8.75 19.21
CA TYR A 40 5.98 8.33 18.98
C TYR A 40 5.91 6.98 18.26
N SER A 41 6.70 6.80 17.20
CA SER A 41 6.74 5.55 16.43
C SER A 41 7.19 4.35 17.27
N VAL A 42 8.13 4.55 18.20
CA VAL A 42 8.58 3.51 19.13
C VAL A 42 7.47 3.12 20.09
N LEU A 43 6.81 4.11 20.70
CA LEU A 43 5.73 3.87 21.64
C LEU A 43 4.57 3.13 20.99
N VAL A 44 4.18 3.58 19.79
CA VAL A 44 2.96 3.10 19.14
C VAL A 44 3.17 1.72 18.51
N SER A 45 4.32 1.46 17.89
CA SER A 45 4.63 0.14 17.32
C SER A 45 4.69 -0.99 18.35
N ARG A 46 4.92 -0.67 19.64
CA ARG A 46 4.90 -1.64 20.75
C ARG A 46 3.51 -1.89 21.31
N ILE A 47 2.70 -0.84 21.39
CA ILE A 47 1.41 -0.88 22.12
C ILE A 47 0.27 -1.31 21.20
N VAL A 48 0.37 -1.02 19.91
CA VAL A 48 -0.76 -1.23 19.00
C VAL A 48 -0.79 -2.65 18.46
N ASP A 49 -1.95 -3.25 18.57
CA ASP A 49 -2.27 -4.53 17.96
C ASP A 49 -2.74 -4.35 16.51
N PHE A 50 -2.52 -5.38 15.72
CA PHE A 50 -3.07 -5.52 14.38
C PHE A 50 -4.15 -6.59 14.41
N GLU A 51 -4.97 -6.62 13.36
CA GLU A 51 -5.97 -7.67 13.15
C GLU A 51 -5.70 -8.35 11.82
N ILE A 52 -5.59 -9.67 11.82
CA ILE A 52 -5.54 -10.46 10.58
C ILE A 52 -6.96 -10.63 10.04
N ILE A 53 -7.25 -9.96 8.93
CA ILE A 53 -8.60 -9.96 8.33
C ILE A 53 -8.77 -10.96 7.18
N TYR A 54 -7.68 -11.48 6.62
CA TYR A 54 -7.64 -12.51 5.57
C TYR A 54 -6.27 -13.19 5.50
N GLY A 55 -6.23 -14.47 5.10
CA GLY A 55 -5.02 -15.28 5.16
C GLY A 55 -4.66 -15.65 6.60
N LYS A 56 -4.09 -16.83 6.83
CA LYS A 56 -3.68 -17.26 8.19
C LYS A 56 -2.25 -17.77 8.25
N SER A 57 -1.56 -17.80 7.13
CA SER A 57 -0.28 -18.47 7.03
C SER A 57 0.59 -17.87 5.93
N LEU A 58 1.89 -17.83 6.19
CA LEU A 58 2.91 -17.45 5.23
C LEU A 58 3.49 -18.69 4.56
N ARG A 59 4.02 -18.55 3.34
CA ARG A 59 4.85 -19.60 2.75
C ARG A 59 6.07 -19.84 3.65
N ASP A 60 6.58 -21.07 3.67
CA ASP A 60 7.82 -21.37 4.36
C ASP A 60 9.02 -20.93 3.49
N ILE A 61 9.98 -20.24 4.10
CA ILE A 61 11.24 -19.80 3.47
C ILE A 61 12.47 -20.45 4.10
N GLY A 62 12.29 -21.47 4.94
CA GLY A 62 13.37 -22.18 5.62
C GLY A 62 14.02 -21.38 6.75
N LYS A 63 13.28 -20.45 7.36
CA LYS A 63 13.75 -19.57 8.43
C LYS A 63 12.77 -19.55 9.57
N ASN A 64 13.27 -19.46 10.80
CA ASN A 64 12.41 -19.27 11.98
C ASN A 64 11.84 -17.84 11.98
N THR A 65 10.57 -17.68 12.38
CA THR A 65 9.89 -16.39 12.48
C THR A 65 10.63 -15.39 13.35
N ASP A 66 11.34 -15.87 14.38
CA ASP A 66 12.09 -15.01 15.31
C ASP A 66 13.42 -14.48 14.74
N GLU A 67 13.93 -15.12 13.68
CA GLU A 67 15.20 -14.77 13.03
C GLU A 67 15.01 -13.84 11.82
N ILE A 68 13.77 -13.44 11.53
CA ILE A 68 13.45 -12.62 10.37
C ILE A 68 14.04 -11.21 10.52
N SER A 69 14.93 -10.88 9.58
CA SER A 69 15.44 -9.53 9.34
C SER A 69 14.58 -8.84 8.28
N VAL A 70 14.27 -7.57 8.51
CA VAL A 70 13.34 -6.79 7.68
C VAL A 70 14.06 -5.58 7.12
N LYS A 71 14.05 -5.44 5.80
CA LYS A 71 14.49 -4.23 5.10
C LYS A 71 13.29 -3.35 4.80
N VAL A 72 13.42 -2.04 5.01
CA VAL A 72 12.34 -1.08 4.75
C VAL A 72 12.74 -0.14 3.63
N VAL A 73 11.91 -0.03 2.61
CA VAL A 73 12.08 0.94 1.52
C VAL A 73 11.06 2.06 1.68
N LEU A 74 11.56 3.23 2.09
CA LEU A 74 10.75 4.42 2.33
C LEU A 74 10.37 5.13 1.01
N PRO A 75 9.23 5.86 0.97
CA PRO A 75 8.67 6.42 -0.26
C PRO A 75 9.54 7.52 -0.93
N ASN A 76 10.51 8.09 -0.23
CA ASN A 76 11.37 9.15 -0.76
C ASN A 76 12.65 8.62 -1.42
N ASN A 77 12.84 7.29 -1.48
CA ASN A 77 13.99 6.71 -2.14
C ASN A 77 13.86 6.86 -3.66
N LYS A 78 14.96 7.24 -4.33
CA LYS A 78 14.99 7.44 -5.78
C LYS A 78 15.61 6.27 -6.54
N ASN A 79 16.29 5.35 -5.84
CA ASN A 79 16.96 4.22 -6.47
C ASN A 79 16.41 2.89 -5.95
N TYR A 80 15.22 2.51 -6.43
CA TYR A 80 14.58 1.25 -6.04
C TYR A 80 15.39 0.03 -6.44
N GLU A 81 16.09 0.07 -7.57
CA GLU A 81 16.94 -1.02 -8.03
C GLU A 81 18.06 -1.32 -7.01
N TYR A 82 18.74 -0.29 -6.52
CA TYR A 82 19.74 -0.45 -5.47
C TYR A 82 19.15 -1.09 -4.20
N GLU A 83 17.98 -0.62 -3.75
CA GLU A 83 17.33 -1.17 -2.56
C GLU A 83 16.91 -2.63 -2.72
N ILE A 84 16.44 -3.02 -3.91
CA ILE A 84 16.12 -4.42 -4.17
C ILE A 84 17.40 -5.25 -4.24
N ASN A 85 18.46 -4.77 -4.89
CA ASN A 85 19.73 -5.51 -4.96
C ASN A 85 20.37 -5.68 -3.58
N ASP A 86 20.29 -4.68 -2.70
CA ASP A 86 20.72 -4.80 -1.31
C ASP A 86 19.86 -5.83 -0.54
N PHE A 87 18.55 -5.88 -0.80
CA PHE A 87 17.68 -6.94 -0.25
C PHE A 87 18.11 -8.34 -0.72
N LEU A 88 18.35 -8.51 -2.02
CA LEU A 88 18.66 -9.80 -2.62
C LEU A 88 20.02 -10.34 -2.19
N THR A 89 21.02 -9.46 -2.08
CA THR A 89 22.41 -9.81 -1.73
C THR A 89 22.68 -9.81 -0.23
N GLY A 90 21.91 -9.05 0.56
CA GLY A 90 22.04 -8.97 2.00
C GLY A 90 21.43 -10.14 2.77
N ASP A 91 21.64 -10.13 4.10
CA ASP A 91 21.02 -11.06 5.05
C ASP A 91 19.63 -10.55 5.47
N TRP A 92 18.75 -10.37 4.49
CA TRP A 92 17.37 -9.91 4.65
C TRP A 92 16.38 -11.04 4.35
N HIS A 93 15.28 -11.07 5.10
CA HIS A 93 14.26 -12.12 4.99
C HIS A 93 12.86 -11.57 4.66
N ALA A 94 12.63 -10.28 4.85
CA ALA A 94 11.44 -9.58 4.39
C ALA A 94 11.78 -8.17 3.90
N ILE A 95 11.01 -7.68 2.92
CA ILE A 95 11.11 -6.31 2.41
C ILE A 95 9.77 -5.60 2.51
N VAL A 96 9.74 -4.47 3.22
CA VAL A 96 8.57 -3.60 3.36
C VAL A 96 8.63 -2.49 2.32
N GLN A 97 7.61 -2.42 1.48
CA GLN A 97 7.56 -1.53 0.33
C GLN A 97 6.39 -0.54 0.49
N CYS A 98 6.69 0.74 0.29
CA CYS A 98 5.72 1.83 0.31
C CYS A 98 5.30 2.23 -1.13
N SER A 99 4.27 3.08 -1.21
CA SER A 99 3.47 3.42 -2.40
C SER A 99 4.20 3.69 -3.71
N ALA A 100 5.38 4.31 -3.70
CA ALA A 100 6.08 4.62 -4.93
C ALA A 100 6.69 3.37 -5.61
N MET A 101 6.99 2.32 -4.85
CA MET A 101 7.50 1.06 -5.40
C MET A 101 6.44 0.25 -6.14
N ASP A 102 5.17 0.40 -5.78
CA ASP A 102 4.09 -0.34 -6.45
C ASP A 102 3.98 0.04 -7.92
N THR A 103 4.16 1.32 -8.23
CA THR A 103 4.25 1.76 -9.63
C THR A 103 5.49 1.19 -10.30
N TRP A 104 6.63 1.17 -9.61
CA TRP A 104 7.88 0.63 -10.17
C TRP A 104 7.79 -0.87 -10.47
N HIS A 105 7.20 -1.68 -9.58
CA HIS A 105 7.02 -3.13 -9.77
C HIS A 105 6.10 -3.51 -10.93
N THR A 106 5.30 -2.56 -11.41
CA THR A 106 4.48 -2.74 -12.63
C THR A 106 5.19 -2.30 -13.92
N SER A 107 6.39 -1.75 -13.82
CA SER A 107 7.25 -1.52 -14.98
C SER A 107 7.93 -2.82 -15.41
N GLU A 108 8.43 -2.86 -16.65
CA GLU A 108 9.18 -4.02 -17.15
C GLU A 108 10.36 -4.37 -16.24
N LEU A 109 11.20 -3.38 -15.91
CA LEU A 109 12.33 -3.54 -15.00
C LEU A 109 11.88 -4.00 -13.60
N GLY A 110 10.93 -3.32 -12.98
CA GLY A 110 10.53 -3.69 -11.61
C GLY A 110 9.86 -5.07 -11.53
N SER A 111 9.13 -5.46 -12.58
CA SER A 111 8.46 -6.76 -12.62
C SER A 111 9.44 -7.94 -12.67
N SER A 112 10.62 -7.79 -13.28
CA SER A 112 11.62 -8.86 -13.34
C SER A 112 12.16 -9.23 -11.96
N TYR A 113 12.24 -8.26 -11.05
CA TYR A 113 12.71 -8.48 -9.67
C TYR A 113 11.70 -9.22 -8.78
N LEU A 114 10.42 -9.32 -9.16
CA LEU A 114 9.39 -9.88 -8.28
C LEU A 114 9.59 -11.38 -8.01
N HIS A 115 10.06 -12.14 -9.00
CA HIS A 115 10.38 -13.56 -8.81
C HIS A 115 11.59 -13.74 -7.90
N GLU A 116 12.62 -12.91 -8.05
CA GLU A 116 13.82 -12.95 -7.20
C GLU A 116 13.49 -12.62 -5.75
N ILE A 117 12.67 -11.58 -5.53
CA ILE A 117 12.17 -11.22 -4.20
C ILE A 117 11.38 -12.39 -3.61
N TYR A 118 10.47 -12.97 -4.38
CA TYR A 118 9.64 -14.10 -3.93
C TYR A 118 10.50 -15.29 -3.49
N ASN A 119 11.54 -15.64 -4.25
CA ASN A 119 12.42 -16.75 -3.90
C ASN A 119 13.31 -16.44 -2.68
N LYS A 120 13.67 -15.17 -2.46
CA LYS A 120 14.55 -14.75 -1.36
C LYS A 120 13.83 -14.63 -0.01
N GLY A 121 12.64 -14.02 0.03
CA GLY A 121 11.99 -13.67 1.30
C GLY A 121 10.69 -12.91 1.12
N TYR A 122 10.03 -12.52 2.21
CA TYR A 122 8.67 -11.98 2.15
C TYR A 122 8.58 -10.59 1.54
N ARG A 123 7.64 -10.39 0.61
CA ARG A 123 7.26 -9.07 0.14
C ARG A 123 6.09 -8.53 0.95
N VAL A 124 6.31 -7.40 1.62
CA VAL A 124 5.33 -6.74 2.49
C VAL A 124 4.96 -5.38 1.90
N VAL A 125 3.67 -5.10 1.76
CA VAL A 125 3.18 -3.87 1.14
C VAL A 125 2.30 -3.10 2.10
N VAL A 126 2.55 -1.80 2.25
CA VAL A 126 1.63 -0.89 2.94
C VAL A 126 0.57 -0.43 1.94
N PHE A 127 -0.69 -0.76 2.14
CA PHE A 127 -1.80 -0.40 1.24
C PHE A 127 -2.65 0.71 1.88
N ASP A 128 -2.35 1.97 1.55
CA ASP A 128 -3.02 3.12 2.16
C ASP A 128 -3.88 3.96 1.20
N GLY A 129 -4.35 3.36 0.10
CA GLY A 129 -5.25 4.02 -0.87
C GLY A 129 -5.45 3.19 -2.13
N GLY A 130 -6.36 3.63 -2.99
CA GLY A 130 -6.66 3.00 -4.28
C GLY A 130 -5.48 2.97 -5.26
N HIS A 131 -4.50 3.87 -5.12
CA HIS A 131 -3.28 3.83 -5.91
C HIS A 131 -2.44 2.55 -5.75
N HIS A 132 -2.66 1.78 -4.68
CA HIS A 132 -2.06 0.47 -4.47
C HIS A 132 -2.82 -0.68 -5.12
N LEU A 133 -3.97 -0.44 -5.77
CA LEU A 133 -4.81 -1.49 -6.33
C LEU A 133 -4.04 -2.46 -7.25
N PRO A 134 -3.12 -2.02 -8.14
CA PRO A 134 -2.33 -2.93 -8.95
C PRO A 134 -1.47 -3.90 -8.13
N THR A 135 -1.13 -3.59 -6.89
CA THR A 135 -0.32 -4.50 -6.07
C THR A 135 -1.05 -5.78 -5.71
N ILE A 136 -2.39 -5.79 -5.70
CA ILE A 136 -3.17 -7.01 -5.49
C ILE A 136 -2.81 -8.07 -6.53
N GLY A 137 -2.72 -7.67 -7.81
CA GLY A 137 -2.37 -8.60 -8.89
C GLY A 137 -0.91 -9.03 -8.89
N LEU A 138 -0.04 -8.35 -8.12
CA LEU A 138 1.34 -8.77 -7.90
C LEU A 138 1.51 -9.71 -6.70
N ASN A 139 0.40 -10.07 -6.04
CA ASN A 139 0.28 -11.11 -5.01
C ASN A 139 1.41 -11.08 -3.94
N PRO A 140 1.58 -9.96 -3.19
CA PRO A 140 2.56 -9.88 -2.11
C PRO A 140 2.29 -10.90 -0.99
N ASP A 141 3.25 -11.16 -0.11
CA ASP A 141 3.05 -12.10 1.00
C ASP A 141 2.19 -11.51 2.11
N ILE A 142 2.42 -10.23 2.44
CA ILE A 142 1.70 -9.51 3.49
C ILE A 142 1.26 -8.15 2.96
N VAL A 143 0.03 -7.77 3.27
CA VAL A 143 -0.50 -6.42 3.02
C VAL A 143 -0.93 -5.80 4.33
N ILE A 144 -0.26 -4.71 4.70
CA ILE A 144 -0.56 -3.91 5.89
C ILE A 144 -1.47 -2.76 5.47
N ILE A 145 -2.68 -2.75 6.01
CA ILE A 145 -3.71 -1.78 5.69
C ILE A 145 -3.87 -0.84 6.90
N PRO A 146 -3.34 0.38 6.85
CA PRO A 146 -3.61 1.37 7.88
C PRO A 146 -5.02 1.92 7.73
N VAL A 147 -5.87 1.71 8.74
CA VAL A 147 -7.31 1.94 8.70
C VAL A 147 -7.72 3.19 9.46
N THR A 148 -8.58 3.99 8.82
CA THR A 148 -9.39 5.03 9.47
C THR A 148 -10.84 4.84 9.08
N ALA A 149 -11.75 4.69 10.05
CA ALA A 149 -13.19 4.58 9.82
C ALA A 149 -13.59 3.51 8.78
N GLY A 150 -12.90 2.37 8.73
CA GLY A 150 -13.17 1.28 7.78
C GLY A 150 -12.58 1.47 6.37
N TYR A 151 -11.77 2.52 6.16
CA TYR A 151 -11.08 2.80 4.90
C TYR A 151 -9.57 2.69 5.04
N ALA A 152 -8.92 2.17 3.99
CA ALA A 152 -7.54 2.45 3.67
C ALA A 152 -7.51 3.80 2.94
N ALA A 153 -6.90 4.83 3.52
CA ALA A 153 -6.93 6.18 2.96
C ALA A 153 -5.60 6.93 3.15
N HIS A 154 -5.22 7.66 2.10
CA HIS A 154 -4.04 8.50 2.12
C HIS A 154 -4.38 9.83 2.80
N GLY A 155 -3.38 10.46 3.42
CA GLY A 155 -3.58 11.75 4.08
C GLY A 155 -3.99 12.88 3.12
N TYR A 156 -3.57 12.78 1.85
CA TYR A 156 -3.75 13.84 0.84
C TYR A 156 -4.40 13.39 -0.47
N MET A 157 -4.44 12.10 -0.80
CA MET A 157 -5.05 11.60 -2.05
C MET A 157 -6.52 11.28 -1.81
N GLN A 158 -7.40 11.69 -2.73
CA GLN A 158 -8.83 11.34 -2.69
C GLN A 158 -9.01 10.00 -3.39
N ASP A 159 -8.51 8.93 -2.80
CA ASP A 159 -8.55 7.61 -3.42
C ASP A 159 -8.84 6.49 -2.43
N GLY A 160 -9.45 6.83 -1.28
CA GLY A 160 -9.72 5.89 -0.20
C GLY A 160 -10.52 4.67 -0.64
N MET A 161 -10.18 3.51 -0.07
CA MET A 161 -10.75 2.22 -0.42
C MET A 161 -11.26 1.52 0.83
N LYS A 162 -12.50 1.02 0.80
CA LYS A 162 -13.08 0.28 1.93
C LYS A 162 -12.28 -1.00 2.19
N VAL A 163 -11.94 -1.24 3.46
CA VAL A 163 -11.22 -2.46 3.89
C VAL A 163 -11.99 -3.72 3.49
N LEU A 164 -13.32 -3.70 3.59
CA LEU A 164 -14.18 -4.80 3.15
C LEU A 164 -14.05 -5.09 1.65
N THR A 165 -13.91 -4.05 0.83
CA THR A 165 -13.68 -4.22 -0.61
C THR A 165 -12.32 -4.85 -0.86
N ILE A 166 -11.26 -4.38 -0.20
CA ILE A 166 -9.92 -4.98 -0.30
C ILE A 166 -9.99 -6.47 0.07
N LYS A 167 -10.54 -6.81 1.24
CA LYS A 167 -10.73 -8.20 1.69
C LYS A 167 -11.50 -9.04 0.67
N LYS A 168 -12.55 -8.49 0.05
CA LYS A 168 -13.32 -9.17 -0.99
C LYS A 168 -12.44 -9.50 -2.21
N LEU A 169 -11.63 -8.55 -2.68
CA LEU A 169 -10.76 -8.77 -3.84
C LEU A 169 -9.73 -9.89 -3.60
N PHE A 170 -9.11 -9.95 -2.42
CA PHE A 170 -8.19 -11.04 -2.08
C PHE A 170 -8.91 -12.40 -1.98
N LYS A 171 -10.11 -12.43 -1.40
CA LYS A 171 -10.96 -13.63 -1.33
C LYS A 171 -11.37 -14.14 -2.71
N GLU A 172 -11.81 -13.27 -3.61
CA GLU A 172 -12.23 -13.65 -4.96
C GLU A 172 -11.11 -14.31 -5.77
N ASN A 173 -9.85 -13.99 -5.45
CA ASN A 173 -8.69 -14.62 -6.10
C ASN A 173 -8.17 -15.83 -5.36
N ASN A 174 -8.71 -16.22 -4.20
CA ASN A 174 -8.06 -17.15 -3.28
C ASN A 174 -6.56 -16.79 -3.16
N SER A 175 -6.26 -15.50 -2.96
CA SER A 175 -4.88 -15.02 -2.89
C SER A 175 -4.18 -15.63 -1.67
N ASN A 176 -2.88 -15.86 -1.78
CA ASN A 176 -2.08 -16.39 -0.69
C ASN A 176 -1.63 -15.33 0.31
N SER A 177 -1.85 -14.06 0.02
CA SER A 177 -1.44 -12.96 0.88
C SER A 177 -2.16 -13.01 2.22
N VAL A 178 -1.47 -12.55 3.26
CA VAL A 178 -2.08 -12.20 4.54
C VAL A 178 -2.45 -10.72 4.52
N LEU A 179 -3.70 -10.41 4.83
CA LEU A 179 -4.16 -9.03 5.03
C LEU A 179 -4.24 -8.74 6.52
N VAL A 180 -3.53 -7.70 6.93
CA VAL A 180 -3.56 -7.19 8.29
C VAL A 180 -4.00 -5.75 8.31
N THR A 181 -4.85 -5.40 9.28
CA THR A 181 -5.26 -4.03 9.53
C THR A 181 -4.59 -3.51 10.78
N ILE A 182 -4.19 -2.25 10.74
CA ILE A 182 -3.66 -1.52 11.89
C ILE A 182 -4.31 -0.13 11.92
N PRO A 183 -4.57 0.49 13.09
CA PRO A 183 -5.04 1.88 13.12
C PRO A 183 -4.11 2.82 12.35
N ARG A 184 -4.68 3.73 11.54
CA ARG A 184 -3.90 4.64 10.67
C ARG A 184 -2.88 5.48 11.42
N TRP A 185 -3.25 5.96 12.61
CA TRP A 185 -2.36 6.74 13.47
C TRP A 185 -1.15 5.94 13.96
N ALA A 186 -1.22 4.61 13.92
CA ALA A 186 -0.17 3.73 14.40
C ALA A 186 0.86 3.31 13.36
N LEU A 187 0.53 3.47 12.07
CA LEU A 187 1.47 3.19 10.99
C LEU A 187 2.26 4.46 10.65
N VAL A 188 3.36 4.67 11.36
CA VAL A 188 4.33 5.73 11.04
C VAL A 188 5.30 5.18 9.99
N LYS A 189 5.46 5.86 8.85
CA LYS A 189 6.37 5.45 7.77
C LYS A 189 7.84 5.74 8.14
N THR A 190 8.34 5.10 9.19
CA THR A 190 9.75 5.05 9.60
C THR A 190 10.26 3.62 9.51
N GLU A 191 11.57 3.45 9.32
CA GLU A 191 12.20 2.14 9.29
C GLU A 191 11.91 1.34 10.58
N TYR A 192 12.11 1.95 11.75
CA TYR A 192 11.85 1.30 13.03
C TYR A 192 10.41 0.79 13.17
N SER A 193 9.42 1.63 12.85
CA SER A 193 8.01 1.27 12.99
C SER A 193 7.61 0.15 12.03
N LEU A 194 7.98 0.28 10.76
CA LEU A 194 7.63 -0.70 9.73
C LEU A 194 8.34 -2.04 9.96
N THR A 195 9.60 -2.02 10.41
CA THR A 195 10.34 -3.23 10.80
C THR A 195 9.64 -3.96 11.96
N ASN A 196 9.33 -3.26 13.05
CA ASN A 196 8.76 -3.91 14.23
C ASN A 196 7.34 -4.41 13.99
N ILE A 197 6.50 -3.62 13.30
CA ILE A 197 5.15 -4.05 12.93
C ILE A 197 5.23 -5.31 12.07
N THR A 198 6.12 -5.33 11.07
CA THR A 198 6.30 -6.49 10.18
C THR A 198 6.78 -7.72 10.93
N LYS A 199 7.77 -7.58 11.83
CA LYS A 199 8.24 -8.68 12.67
C LYS A 199 7.12 -9.24 13.54
N LYS A 200 6.37 -8.38 14.23
CA LYS A 200 5.22 -8.78 15.07
C LYS A 200 4.18 -9.56 14.25
N ILE A 201 3.86 -9.08 13.05
CA ILE A 201 2.95 -9.79 12.14
C ILE A 201 3.49 -11.18 11.77
N ILE A 202 4.75 -11.28 11.38
CA ILE A 202 5.34 -12.56 10.95
C ILE A 202 5.41 -13.55 12.12
N GLN A 203 5.72 -13.09 13.33
CA GLN A 203 5.79 -13.93 14.54
C GLN A 203 4.42 -14.49 14.97
N GLU A 204 3.31 -13.80 14.68
CA GLU A 204 1.97 -14.31 14.99
C GLU A 204 1.41 -15.24 13.89
N LEU A 205 2.07 -15.34 12.75
CA LEU A 205 1.63 -16.16 11.63
C LEU A 205 2.31 -17.53 11.63
N ASN A 206 1.52 -18.58 11.38
CA ASN A 206 2.07 -19.91 11.15
C ASN A 206 2.55 -20.06 9.70
N TYR A 207 3.42 -21.02 9.44
CA TYR A 207 3.75 -21.42 8.07
C TYR A 207 2.65 -22.29 7.46
N LYS A 208 2.47 -22.13 6.15
CA LYS A 208 1.66 -23.02 5.31
C LYS A 208 2.50 -24.27 5.01
N GLU A 209 2.04 -25.42 5.49
CA GLU A 209 2.59 -26.70 5.03
C GLU A 209 2.33 -26.85 3.53
N ASN A 210 3.39 -27.17 2.77
CA ASN A 210 3.34 -27.49 1.33
C ASN A 210 2.66 -26.44 0.44
N HIS A 211 3.34 -25.32 0.20
CA HIS A 211 2.97 -24.41 -0.88
C HIS A 211 4.10 -24.27 -1.91
N SER A 212 4.04 -25.10 -2.96
CA SER A 212 4.88 -24.99 -4.17
C SER A 212 4.13 -24.20 -5.26
N GLN A 213 3.56 -23.04 -4.92
CA GLN A 213 2.94 -22.19 -5.94
C GLN A 213 3.96 -21.22 -6.48
N GLU A 214 4.23 -21.34 -7.78
CA GLU A 214 5.01 -20.37 -8.53
C GLU A 214 4.30 -19.01 -8.51
N LEU A 215 5.06 -17.95 -8.25
CA LEU A 215 4.55 -16.59 -8.42
C LEU A 215 4.33 -16.35 -9.91
N ILE A 216 3.11 -16.01 -10.32
CA ILE A 216 2.82 -15.61 -11.70
C ILE A 216 2.70 -14.09 -11.73
N VAL A 217 3.65 -13.43 -12.38
CA VAL A 217 3.64 -11.97 -12.55
C VAL A 217 3.11 -11.65 -13.95
N ASN A 218 1.96 -10.99 -14.01
CA ASN A 218 1.42 -10.47 -15.26
C ASN A 218 1.01 -9.00 -15.07
N THR A 219 1.80 -8.08 -15.64
CA THR A 219 1.67 -6.65 -15.36
C THR A 219 2.06 -5.78 -16.55
N LYS A 220 1.45 -4.59 -16.59
CA LYS A 220 1.83 -3.42 -17.37
C LYS A 220 1.86 -2.22 -16.43
N PRO A 221 2.47 -1.08 -16.78
CA PRO A 221 2.53 0.07 -15.88
C PRO A 221 1.17 0.39 -15.22
N ARG A 222 1.12 0.40 -13.88
CA ARG A 222 -0.09 0.58 -13.03
C ARG A 222 -1.26 -0.37 -13.31
N ILE A 223 -0.99 -1.51 -13.95
CA ILE A 223 -1.97 -2.54 -14.25
C ILE A 223 -1.39 -3.90 -13.90
N SER A 224 -2.14 -4.75 -13.21
CA SER A 224 -1.73 -6.13 -12.98
C SER A 224 -2.90 -7.08 -13.17
N LYS A 225 -2.59 -8.35 -13.44
CA LYS A 225 -3.57 -9.41 -13.59
C LYS A 225 -3.23 -10.55 -12.63
N LEU A 226 -4.22 -10.98 -11.88
CA LEU A 226 -4.17 -12.20 -11.07
C LEU A 226 -5.40 -13.03 -11.41
N LYS A 227 -5.17 -14.23 -11.93
CA LYS A 227 -6.23 -15.12 -12.42
C LYS A 227 -7.13 -14.37 -13.43
N ASN A 228 -8.43 -14.30 -13.16
CA ASN A 228 -9.41 -13.65 -14.03
C ASN A 228 -9.70 -12.19 -13.60
N ASN A 229 -8.85 -11.58 -12.78
CA ASN A 229 -9.06 -10.22 -12.29
C ASN A 229 -7.91 -9.31 -12.72
N ILE A 230 -8.25 -8.17 -13.32
CA ILE A 230 -7.31 -7.12 -13.70
C ILE A 230 -7.49 -5.95 -12.73
N TYR A 231 -6.39 -5.39 -12.25
CA TYR A 231 -6.34 -4.30 -11.29
C TYR A 231 -5.68 -3.09 -11.92
N VAL A 232 -6.41 -1.98 -12.02
CA VAL A 232 -5.97 -0.76 -12.72
C VAL A 232 -6.04 0.43 -11.77
N TYR A 233 -4.96 1.21 -11.71
CA TYR A 233 -5.02 2.57 -11.15
C TYR A 233 -5.00 3.63 -12.24
N ILE A 234 -6.06 4.43 -12.32
CA ILE A 234 -6.24 5.49 -13.31
C ILE A 234 -5.86 6.82 -12.68
N ASN A 235 -4.70 7.33 -13.11
CA ASN A 235 -4.23 8.69 -12.82
C ASN A 235 -4.41 9.60 -14.06
N SER A 236 -3.84 10.81 -14.01
CA SER A 236 -3.88 11.77 -15.13
C SER A 236 -3.40 11.16 -16.46
N HIS A 237 -2.40 10.29 -16.44
CA HIS A 237 -1.84 9.69 -17.65
C HIS A 237 -2.87 8.80 -18.38
N TYR A 238 -3.54 7.90 -17.66
CA TYR A 238 -4.57 7.03 -18.24
C TYR A 238 -5.91 7.72 -18.46
N TYR A 239 -6.20 8.75 -17.66
CA TYR A 239 -7.36 9.60 -17.91
C TYR A 239 -7.26 10.28 -19.28
N LEU A 240 -6.09 10.83 -19.61
CA LEU A 240 -5.84 11.49 -20.90
C LEU A 240 -5.58 10.51 -22.06
N ASN A 241 -5.11 9.29 -21.78
CA ASN A 241 -4.73 8.30 -22.81
C ASN A 241 -5.46 6.96 -22.60
N GLN A 242 -6.77 6.95 -22.81
CA GLN A 242 -7.58 5.73 -22.63
C GLN A 242 -7.20 4.60 -23.61
N ASP A 243 -6.78 4.93 -24.83
CA ASP A 243 -6.36 3.94 -25.82
C ASP A 243 -5.14 3.12 -25.35
N LEU A 244 -4.20 3.76 -24.67
CA LEU A 244 -3.03 3.09 -24.08
C LEU A 244 -3.45 2.13 -22.96
N LEU A 245 -4.44 2.51 -22.14
CA LEU A 245 -5.00 1.60 -21.13
C LEU A 245 -5.61 0.36 -21.80
N ILE A 246 -6.40 0.56 -22.86
CA ILE A 246 -7.04 -0.53 -23.62
C ILE A 246 -5.98 -1.46 -24.23
N GLU A 247 -4.93 -0.90 -24.84
CA GLU A 247 -3.81 -1.66 -25.39
C GLU A 247 -3.14 -2.52 -24.31
N TYR A 248 -2.85 -1.95 -23.15
CA TYR A 248 -2.21 -2.67 -22.05
C TYR A 248 -3.10 -3.76 -21.47
N CYS A 249 -4.41 -3.51 -21.30
CA CYS A 249 -5.36 -4.54 -20.90
C CYS A 249 -5.39 -5.71 -21.90
N ARG A 250 -5.36 -5.42 -23.21
CA ARG A 250 -5.30 -6.46 -24.25
C ARG A 250 -4.00 -7.27 -24.19
N LYS A 251 -2.87 -6.62 -23.91
CA LYS A 251 -1.56 -7.29 -23.71
C LYS A 251 -1.48 -8.15 -22.44
N LEU A 252 -2.46 -8.10 -21.55
CA LEU A 252 -2.60 -8.98 -20.39
C LEU A 252 -3.53 -10.18 -20.68
N ASP A 253 -3.76 -10.49 -21.95
CA ASP A 253 -4.65 -11.56 -22.44
C ASP A 253 -6.04 -11.48 -21.82
N ILE A 254 -6.63 -10.28 -21.85
CA ILE A 254 -7.99 -10.07 -21.35
C ILE A 254 -8.99 -10.93 -22.13
N ASN A 255 -9.86 -11.64 -21.43
CA ASN A 255 -10.93 -12.45 -22.01
C ASN A 255 -12.28 -12.14 -21.36
N ASN A 256 -13.36 -12.67 -21.93
CA ASN A 256 -14.74 -12.39 -21.50
C ASN A 256 -15.09 -12.91 -20.08
N LYS A 257 -14.27 -13.77 -19.48
CA LYS A 257 -14.43 -14.21 -18.09
C LYS A 257 -13.73 -13.29 -17.11
N ASP A 258 -12.90 -12.38 -17.60
CA ASP A 258 -12.14 -11.48 -16.76
C ASP A 258 -13.06 -10.40 -16.14
N LYS A 259 -12.56 -9.76 -15.10
CA LYS A 259 -13.19 -8.60 -14.47
C LYS A 259 -12.12 -7.55 -14.18
N ILE A 260 -12.40 -6.31 -14.55
CA ILE A 260 -11.49 -5.18 -14.32
C ILE A 260 -11.95 -4.41 -13.09
N TYR A 261 -11.07 -4.35 -12.10
CA TYR A 261 -11.22 -3.49 -10.93
C TYR A 261 -10.40 -2.23 -11.13
N VAL A 262 -11.07 -1.10 -10.94
CA VAL A 262 -10.49 0.22 -11.22
C VAL A 262 -10.51 1.07 -9.96
N ALA A 263 -9.37 1.66 -9.64
CA ALA A 263 -9.28 2.77 -8.70
C ALA A 263 -8.89 4.05 -9.45
N PHE A 264 -9.54 5.16 -9.10
CA PHE A 264 -9.29 6.46 -9.70
C PHE A 264 -8.56 7.41 -8.76
N ASP A 265 -7.70 8.24 -9.32
CA ASP A 265 -7.25 9.47 -8.67
C ASP A 265 -8.35 10.54 -8.79
N TYR A 266 -9.17 10.74 -7.75
CA TYR A 266 -10.22 11.77 -7.81
C TYR A 266 -9.70 13.21 -7.73
N GLY A 267 -8.37 13.40 -7.66
CA GLY A 267 -7.76 14.70 -7.90
C GLY A 267 -7.76 15.12 -9.38
N VAL A 268 -7.98 14.18 -10.31
CA VAL A 268 -7.97 14.44 -11.76
C VAL A 268 -9.30 14.16 -12.46
N ILE A 269 -10.22 13.45 -11.80
CA ILE A 269 -11.49 13.01 -12.38
C ILE A 269 -12.61 13.14 -11.36
N THR A 270 -13.81 13.52 -11.80
CA THR A 270 -15.01 13.53 -10.95
C THR A 270 -15.68 12.15 -10.89
N LEU A 271 -16.58 11.95 -9.92
CA LEU A 271 -17.35 10.70 -9.82
C LEU A 271 -18.22 10.45 -11.07
N LYS A 272 -18.78 11.51 -11.67
CA LYS A 272 -19.59 11.38 -12.88
C LYS A 272 -18.72 10.93 -14.06
N GLU A 273 -17.61 11.60 -14.30
CA GLU A 273 -16.65 11.24 -15.36
C GLU A 273 -16.07 9.83 -15.17
N ALA A 274 -15.81 9.43 -13.92
CA ALA A 274 -15.32 8.07 -13.63
C ALA A 274 -16.33 6.98 -14.05
N ASN A 275 -17.62 7.20 -13.83
CA ASN A 275 -18.66 6.27 -14.27
C ASN A 275 -18.76 6.23 -15.80
N GLU A 276 -18.69 7.38 -16.48
CA GLU A 276 -18.67 7.46 -17.94
C GLU A 276 -17.43 6.77 -18.53
N TYR A 277 -16.26 6.98 -17.92
CA TYR A 277 -14.99 6.35 -18.31
C TYR A 277 -15.08 4.82 -18.22
N VAL A 278 -15.63 4.31 -17.11
CA VAL A 278 -15.82 2.88 -16.87
C VAL A 278 -16.82 2.26 -17.84
N SER A 279 -17.92 2.95 -18.15
CA SER A 279 -18.90 2.47 -19.14
C SER A 279 -18.24 2.30 -20.51
N LYS A 280 -17.51 3.31 -20.98
CA LYS A 280 -16.77 3.24 -22.26
C LYS A 280 -15.75 2.10 -22.26
N LEU A 281 -15.00 1.93 -21.16
CA LEU A 281 -13.99 0.87 -21.05
C LEU A 281 -14.64 -0.51 -21.09
N GLN A 282 -15.77 -0.68 -20.42
CA GLN A 282 -16.55 -1.92 -20.42
C GLN A 282 -17.06 -2.27 -21.83
N ASP A 283 -17.56 -1.29 -22.57
CA ASP A 283 -18.07 -1.48 -23.93
C ASP A 283 -16.94 -1.89 -24.89
N VAL A 284 -15.77 -1.22 -24.82
CA VAL A 284 -14.63 -1.49 -25.73
C VAL A 284 -13.92 -2.80 -25.42
N LEU A 285 -13.79 -3.16 -24.15
CA LEU A 285 -13.12 -4.40 -23.73
C LEU A 285 -14.08 -5.59 -23.61
N ASN A 286 -15.39 -5.37 -23.77
CA ASN A 286 -16.43 -6.39 -23.60
C ASN A 286 -16.25 -7.21 -22.30
N THR A 287 -15.90 -6.51 -21.21
CA THR A 287 -15.49 -7.11 -19.93
C THR A 287 -16.05 -6.26 -18.80
N LYS A 288 -16.55 -6.89 -17.72
CA LYS A 288 -17.11 -6.17 -16.59
C LYS A 288 -16.06 -5.27 -15.94
N VAL A 289 -16.37 -3.98 -15.78
CA VAL A 289 -15.50 -3.01 -15.12
C VAL A 289 -16.17 -2.48 -13.85
N VAL A 290 -15.44 -2.44 -12.73
CA VAL A 290 -15.96 -2.06 -11.40
C VAL A 290 -15.04 -1.06 -10.71
N ILE A 291 -15.59 0.08 -10.33
CA ILE A 291 -14.92 1.06 -9.47
C ILE A 291 -14.85 0.51 -8.04
N VAL A 292 -13.67 0.55 -7.42
CA VAL A 292 -13.45 -0.02 -6.08
C VAL A 292 -13.00 0.99 -5.02
N ASN A 293 -12.74 2.24 -5.40
CA ASN A 293 -12.38 3.31 -4.48
C ASN A 293 -13.39 4.47 -4.49
N GLU A 294 -13.26 5.36 -3.52
CA GLU A 294 -14.13 6.52 -3.30
C GLU A 294 -13.27 7.80 -3.18
N PRO A 295 -13.82 8.99 -3.45
CA PRO A 295 -13.11 10.27 -3.30
C PRO A 295 -12.96 10.65 -1.82
N ILE A 296 -12.17 9.88 -1.07
CA ILE A 296 -12.02 9.97 0.38
C ILE A 296 -10.55 10.06 0.74
N ARG A 297 -10.19 11.10 1.49
CA ARG A 297 -8.95 11.21 2.27
C ARG A 297 -9.19 10.79 3.72
N VAL A 298 -8.11 10.67 4.50
CA VAL A 298 -8.20 10.43 5.96
C VAL A 298 -9.13 11.42 6.67
N SER A 299 -9.06 12.71 6.33
CA SER A 299 -9.93 13.75 6.92
C SER A 299 -11.41 13.51 6.62
N ASP A 300 -11.73 13.10 5.39
CA ASP A 300 -13.10 12.85 4.95
C ASP A 300 -13.68 11.62 5.66
N ALA A 301 -12.87 10.58 5.83
CA ALA A 301 -13.22 9.36 6.55
C ALA A 301 -13.56 9.64 8.02
N LEU A 302 -12.78 10.50 8.69
CA LEU A 302 -13.04 10.91 10.08
C LEU A 302 -14.36 11.68 10.21
N ILE A 303 -14.64 12.62 9.31
CA ILE A 303 -15.88 13.42 9.33
C ILE A 303 -17.11 12.52 9.16
N ARG A 304 -17.03 11.51 8.28
CA ARG A 304 -18.13 10.57 8.04
C ARG A 304 -18.39 9.62 9.21
N TRP A 305 -17.38 9.33 10.02
CA TRP A 305 -17.52 8.43 11.18
C TRP A 305 -18.22 9.08 12.37
N VAL A 306 -18.12 10.40 12.49
CA VAL A 306 -18.71 11.17 13.61
C VAL A 306 -20.17 11.56 13.33
N LYS A 307 -20.65 11.40 12.09
CA LYS A 307 -22.05 11.66 11.69
C LYS A 307 -22.84 10.36 11.65
#